data_AF-A0A9W9ZC20-F1
#
_entry.id   AF-A0A9W9ZC20-F1
#
_cell.length_a   1.000
_cell.length_b   1.000
_cell.length_c   1.000
_cell.angle_alpha   90.00
_cell.angle_beta   90.00
_cell.angle_gamma   90.00
#
_symmetry.space_group_name_H-M   'P 1'
#
loop_
_entity.id
_entity.type
_entity.pdbx_description
1 polymer ?
#
loop_
_entity_poly.entity_id
_entity_poly.type
_entity_poly.pdbx_seq_one_letter_code
_entity_poly.pdbx_strand_id
1 'polypeptide(L)'
;LAGGLLTGKHRYEDKDSGKIQHGRYAGTGPWADVYVKRFWKKPLFDSLDKLKTTLDRIYGEGKVSLIDASLRWMYHHSKMDGAHGDAVIVGASSVKHLEENLKSTKTRALT
;
A
#
# COMPACT_ATOMS: atom_id res chain seq x y z
N LEU A 1 3.38 -3.00 -2.34
CA LEU A 1 2.73 -1.89 -1.60
C LEU A 1 3.40 -0.51 -1.83
N ALA A 2 4.06 -0.26 -2.97
CA ALA A 2 4.75 1.01 -3.27
C ALA A 2 5.60 1.57 -2.12
N GLY A 3 6.49 0.74 -1.55
CA GLY A 3 7.37 1.15 -0.44
C GLY A 3 6.66 1.50 0.88
N GLY A 4 5.36 1.26 1.00
CA GLY A 4 4.55 1.64 2.16
C GLY A 4 3.57 2.79 1.91
N LEU A 5 3.54 3.37 0.71
CA LEU A 5 2.55 4.42 0.40
C LEU A 5 1.12 3.87 0.41
N LEU A 6 0.93 2.67 -0.16
CA LEU A 6 -0.38 2.00 -0.25
C LEU A 6 -0.92 1.51 1.10
N THR A 7 -0.22 1.75 2.23
CA THR A 7 -0.79 1.46 3.55
C THR A 7 -1.71 2.57 4.04
N GLY A 8 -1.72 3.74 3.38
CA GLY A 8 -2.50 4.90 3.80
C GLY A 8 -2.01 5.60 5.07
N LYS A 9 -0.78 5.31 5.51
CA LYS A 9 -0.22 5.87 6.75
C LYS A 9 0.35 7.28 6.58
N HIS A 10 0.54 7.72 5.35
CA HIS A 10 1.11 9.03 5.00
C HIS A 10 0.04 9.93 4.40
N ARG A 11 0.14 11.23 4.66
CA ARG A 11 -0.56 12.31 3.95
C ARG A 11 0.42 13.07 3.06
N TYR A 12 -0.07 13.70 2.00
CA TYR A 12 0.81 14.41 1.06
C TYR A 12 1.62 15.51 1.75
N GLU A 13 0.98 16.20 2.70
CA GLU A 13 1.52 17.32 3.49
C GLU A 13 2.54 16.88 4.55
N ASP A 14 2.67 15.58 4.82
CA ASP A 14 3.65 15.06 5.80
C ASP A 14 5.08 15.41 5.39
N LYS A 15 5.34 15.57 4.08
CA LYS A 15 6.64 15.96 3.55
C LYS A 15 7.04 17.37 3.98
N ASP A 16 6.15 18.33 3.82
CA ASP A 16 6.45 19.73 4.08
C ASP A 16 6.38 20.06 5.58
N SER A 17 5.59 19.28 6.33
CA SER A 17 5.46 19.42 7.79
C SER A 17 6.50 18.62 8.59
N GLY A 18 7.41 17.89 7.92
CA GLY A 18 8.40 17.04 8.59
C GLY A 18 7.81 15.86 9.35
N LYS A 19 6.57 15.47 9.04
CA LYS A 19 5.81 14.41 9.72
C LYS A 19 5.84 13.07 8.97
N ILE A 20 6.73 12.91 7.98
CA ILE A 20 6.88 11.64 7.28
C ILE A 20 7.17 10.54 8.31
N GLN A 21 6.24 9.60 8.43
CA GLN A 21 6.40 8.48 9.34
C GLN A 21 7.61 7.61 8.99
N HIS A 22 8.20 6.97 10.01
CA HIS A 22 9.33 6.07 9.83
C HIS A 22 9.07 5.00 8.74
N GLY A 23 10.08 4.75 7.91
CA GLY A 23 10.04 3.79 6.81
C GLY A 23 10.82 4.25 5.59
N ARG A 24 10.49 3.70 4.42
CA ARG A 24 11.21 3.91 3.15
C ARG A 24 11.23 5.35 2.65
N TYR A 25 10.32 6.19 3.15
CA TYR A 25 10.19 7.60 2.77
C TYR A 25 10.89 8.55 3.77
N ALA A 26 11.31 8.05 4.93
CA ALA A 26 11.93 8.86 5.98
C ALA A 26 13.46 8.82 5.90
N GLY A 27 14.10 9.93 6.29
CA GLY A 27 15.56 10.07 6.36
C GLY A 27 16.19 10.78 5.15
N THR A 28 17.51 10.93 5.19
CA THR A 28 18.33 11.66 4.20
C THR A 28 19.16 10.74 3.29
N GLY A 29 18.95 9.43 3.37
CA GLY A 29 19.67 8.47 2.55
C GLY A 29 19.18 8.46 1.09
N PRO A 30 20.03 8.05 0.13
CA PRO A 30 19.70 8.08 -1.30
C PRO A 30 18.45 7.27 -1.66
N TRP A 31 18.13 6.24 -0.88
CA TRP A 31 16.91 5.47 -1.08
C TRP A 31 15.64 6.26 -0.73
N ALA A 32 15.65 7.08 0.32
CA ALA A 32 14.49 7.88 0.72
C ALA A 32 14.10 8.84 -0.42
N ASP A 33 15.09 9.53 -1.00
CA ASP A 33 14.90 10.42 -2.15
C ASP A 33 14.34 9.69 -3.37
N VAL A 34 14.82 8.49 -3.67
CA VAL A 34 14.31 7.66 -4.77
C VAL A 34 12.84 7.31 -4.55
N TYR A 35 12.45 6.90 -3.35
CA TYR A 35 11.05 6.58 -3.04
C TYR A 35 10.15 7.81 -3.13
N VAL A 36 10.57 8.94 -2.53
CA VAL A 36 9.84 10.22 -2.59
C VAL A 36 9.66 10.67 -4.04
N LYS A 37 10.73 10.73 -4.83
CA LYS A 37 10.69 11.14 -6.24
C LYS A 37 9.76 10.25 -7.07
N ARG A 38 9.75 8.95 -6.79
CA ARG A 38 8.95 7.97 -7.54
C ARG A 38 7.47 8.05 -7.22
N PHE A 39 7.12 8.14 -5.93
CA PHE A 39 5.75 7.90 -5.46
C PHE A 39 5.09 9.06 -4.71
N TRP A 40 5.83 10.05 -4.21
CA TRP A 40 5.25 11.14 -3.42
C TRP A 40 4.65 12.23 -4.30
N LYS A 41 3.51 11.93 -4.93
CA LYS A 41 2.83 12.79 -5.89
C LYS A 41 1.40 13.03 -5.45
N LYS A 42 0.95 14.28 -5.40
CA LYS A 42 -0.40 14.64 -4.95
C LYS A 42 -1.52 13.80 -5.61
N PRO A 43 -1.52 13.55 -6.94
CA PRO A 43 -2.56 12.73 -7.56
C PRO A 43 -2.65 11.29 -7.01
N LEU A 44 -1.54 10.71 -6.53
CA LEU A 44 -1.55 9.39 -5.90
C LEU A 44 -2.24 9.42 -4.53
N PHE A 45 -1.97 10.45 -3.73
CA PHE A 45 -2.65 10.64 -2.44
C PHE A 45 -4.15 10.90 -2.64
N ASP A 46 -4.52 11.80 -3.56
CA ASP A 46 -5.93 12.07 -3.90
C ASP A 46 -6.66 10.78 -4.36
N SER A 47 -5.95 9.89 -5.06
CA SER A 47 -6.51 8.59 -5.47
C SER A 47 -6.64 7.60 -4.32
N LEU A 48 -5.70 7.61 -3.35
CA LEU A 48 -5.77 6.77 -2.16
C LEU A 48 -6.94 7.17 -1.25
N ASP A 49 -7.19 8.47 -1.11
CA ASP A 49 -8.33 8.97 -0.35
C ASP A 49 -9.65 8.52 -0.99
N LYS A 50 -9.78 8.68 -2.31
CA LYS A 50 -10.95 8.17 -3.06
C LYS A 50 -11.12 6.66 -2.93
N LEU A 51 -10.02 5.91 -3.01
CA LEU A 51 -10.05 4.46 -2.85
C LEU A 51 -10.52 4.08 -1.44
N LYS A 52 -9.99 4.72 -0.40
CA LYS A 52 -10.41 4.50 0.99
C LYS A 52 -11.91 4.78 1.16
N THR A 53 -12.39 5.94 0.71
CA THR A 53 -13.83 6.27 0.75
C THR A 53 -14.68 5.24 0.01
N THR A 54 -14.21 4.74 -1.13
CA THR A 54 -14.92 3.72 -1.91
C THR A 54 -14.97 2.38 -1.18
N LEU A 55 -13.86 1.96 -0.58
CA LEU A 55 -13.80 0.73 0.22
C LEU A 55 -14.73 0.81 1.42
N ASP A 56 -14.70 1.92 2.17
CA ASP A 56 -15.58 2.12 3.32
C ASP A 56 -17.06 2.12 2.91
N ARG A 57 -17.40 2.70 1.75
CA ARG A 57 -18.76 2.70 1.20
C ARG A 57 -19.26 1.30 0.80
N ILE A 58 -18.39 0.46 0.22
CA ILE A 58 -18.77 -0.87 -0.30
C ILE A 58 -18.79 -1.92 0.80
N TYR A 59 -17.79 -1.93 1.67
CA TYR A 59 -17.57 -3.00 2.64
C TYR A 59 -17.96 -2.61 4.07
N GLY A 60 -18.19 -1.33 4.32
CA GLY A 60 -18.33 -0.76 5.66
C GLY A 60 -16.99 -0.23 6.17
N GLU A 61 -17.06 0.80 7.01
CA GLU A 61 -15.91 1.55 7.51
C GLU A 61 -14.85 0.61 8.13
N GLY A 62 -13.61 0.71 7.63
CA GLY A 62 -12.46 -0.02 8.16
C GLY A 62 -12.45 -1.52 7.91
N LYS A 63 -13.47 -2.10 7.26
CA LYS A 63 -13.51 -3.56 7.01
C LYS A 63 -12.49 -4.02 5.98
N VAL A 64 -12.14 -3.17 5.02
CA VAL A 64 -11.10 -3.43 4.02
C VAL A 64 -10.09 -2.29 4.06
N SER A 65 -8.87 -2.60 4.52
CA SER A 65 -7.79 -1.62 4.54
C SER A 65 -7.19 -1.43 3.15
N LEU A 66 -6.44 -0.33 2.94
CA LEU A 66 -5.70 -0.12 1.70
C LEU A 66 -4.62 -1.19 1.47
N ILE A 67 -4.05 -1.75 2.54
CA ILE A 67 -3.12 -2.89 2.48
C ILE A 67 -3.83 -4.11 1.91
N ASP A 68 -4.98 -4.47 2.50
CA ASP A 68 -5.78 -5.62 2.10
C ASP A 68 -6.23 -5.51 0.65
N ALA A 69 -6.81 -4.36 0.28
CA ALA A 69 -7.23 -4.08 -1.09
C ALA A 69 -6.07 -4.17 -2.08
N SER A 70 -4.91 -3.59 -1.76
CA SER A 70 -3.75 -3.60 -2.65
C SER A 70 -3.21 -5.01 -2.89
N LEU A 71 -3.15 -5.85 -1.85
CA LEU A 71 -2.67 -7.22 -1.98
C LEU A 71 -3.69 -8.09 -2.72
N ARG A 72 -4.98 -7.98 -2.38
CA ARG A 72 -6.05 -8.69 -3.11
C ARG A 72 -6.09 -8.29 -4.58
N TRP A 73 -5.83 -7.02 -4.90
CA TRP A 73 -5.71 -6.58 -6.28
C TRP A 73 -4.55 -7.27 -7.01
N MET A 74 -3.37 -7.35 -6.40
CA MET A 74 -2.23 -8.05 -7.02
C MET A 74 -2.52 -9.52 -7.32
N TYR A 75 -3.22 -10.22 -6.42
CA TYR A 75 -3.47 -11.65 -6.56
C TYR A 75 -4.66 -12.01 -7.43
N HIS A 76 -5.68 -11.15 -7.52
CA HIS A 76 -6.95 -11.50 -8.17
C HIS A 76 -7.32 -10.60 -9.35
N HIS A 77 -6.72 -9.42 -9.46
CA HIS A 77 -7.13 -8.37 -10.40
C HIS A 77 -5.98 -7.83 -11.26
N SER A 78 -4.77 -8.32 -11.03
CA SER A 78 -3.62 -8.01 -11.88
C SER A 78 -3.53 -8.98 -13.06
N LYS A 79 -2.52 -8.81 -13.91
CA LYS A 79 -2.22 -9.76 -14.99
C LYS A 79 -1.34 -10.93 -14.55
N MET A 80 -1.02 -11.04 -13.26
CA MET A 80 -0.18 -12.12 -12.75
C MET A 80 -0.89 -13.46 -12.84
N ASP A 81 -0.15 -14.48 -13.25
CA ASP A 81 -0.66 -15.83 -13.38
C ASP A 81 0.29 -16.85 -12.72
N GLY A 82 -0.20 -17.47 -11.65
CA GLY A 82 0.55 -18.50 -10.93
C GLY A 82 0.85 -19.74 -11.80
N ALA A 83 0.06 -20.02 -12.84
CA ALA A 83 0.33 -21.11 -13.78
C ALA A 83 1.60 -20.86 -14.62
N HIS A 84 1.97 -19.59 -14.83
CA HIS A 84 3.21 -19.19 -15.48
C HIS A 84 4.38 -19.04 -14.49
N GLY A 85 4.15 -19.30 -13.19
CA GLY A 85 5.15 -19.13 -12.14
C GLY A 85 5.28 -17.69 -11.63
N ASP A 86 4.34 -16.79 -11.96
CA ASP A 86 4.35 -15.42 -11.45
C ASP A 86 4.13 -15.41 -9.93
N ALA A 87 4.90 -14.58 -9.22
CA ALA A 87 4.83 -14.48 -7.77
C ALA A 87 4.95 -13.05 -7.25
N VAL A 88 4.27 -12.75 -6.15
CA VAL A 88 4.32 -11.43 -5.49
C VAL A 88 5.38 -11.46 -4.39
N ILE A 89 6.36 -10.57 -4.46
CA ILE A 89 7.32 -10.37 -3.37
C ILE A 89 6.66 -9.49 -2.29
N VAL A 90 6.43 -10.07 -1.12
CA VAL A 90 5.88 -9.37 0.04
C VAL A 90 7.02 -8.82 0.90
N GLY A 91 7.13 -7.50 0.97
CA GLY A 91 8.05 -6.81 1.87
C GLY A 91 7.37 -6.43 3.19
N ALA A 92 8.08 -6.64 4.31
CA ALA A 92 7.65 -6.23 5.64
C ALA A 92 8.84 -5.72 6.46
N SER A 93 8.58 -4.91 7.48
CA SER A 93 9.59 -4.37 8.41
C SER A 93 9.44 -4.91 9.84
N SER A 94 8.47 -5.79 10.06
CA SER A 94 8.21 -6.47 11.34
C SER A 94 7.44 -7.76 11.05
N VAL A 95 7.48 -8.70 12.00
CA VAL A 95 6.71 -9.95 11.91
C VAL A 95 5.20 -9.66 11.83
N LYS A 96 4.72 -8.72 12.64
CA LYS A 96 3.32 -8.28 12.59
C LYS A 96 2.88 -7.81 11.20
N HIS A 97 3.69 -6.96 10.54
CA HIS A 97 3.37 -6.51 9.17
C HIS A 97 3.38 -7.69 8.19
N LEU A 98 4.28 -8.66 8.36
CA LEU A 98 4.34 -9.83 7.51
C LEU A 98 3.07 -10.68 7.66
N GLU A 99 2.64 -10.96 8.88
CA GLU A 99 1.42 -11.74 9.17
C GLU A 99 0.16 -11.08 8.60
N GLU A 100 0.00 -9.77 8.80
CA GLU A 100 -1.13 -9.00 8.25
C GLU A 100 -1.13 -9.01 6.71
N ASN A 101 0.05 -8.86 6.09
CA ASN A 101 0.18 -8.95 4.64
C ASN A 101 -0.16 -10.35 4.12
N LEU A 102 0.36 -11.41 4.74
CA LEU A 102 0.10 -12.80 4.35
C LEU A 102 -1.37 -13.20 4.53
N LYS A 103 -2.07 -12.64 5.52
CA LYS A 103 -3.52 -12.83 5.66
C LYS A 103 -4.27 -12.22 4.47
N SER A 104 -3.84 -11.04 4.02
CA SER A 104 -4.46 -10.34 2.89
C SER A 104 -4.29 -11.10 1.57
N THR A 105 -3.14 -11.77 1.34
CA THR A 105 -2.90 -12.55 0.11
C THR A 105 -3.80 -13.78 -0.04
N LYS A 106 -4.32 -14.30 1.08
CA LYS A 106 -5.23 -15.45 1.12
C LYS A 106 -6.71 -15.06 1.06
N THR A 107 -7.00 -13.75 1.07
CA THR A 107 -8.37 -13.24 1.09
C THR A 107 -8.96 -13.26 -0.32
N ARG A 108 -10.27 -13.46 -0.43
CA ARG A 108 -11.01 -13.51 -1.70
C ARG A 108 -10.87 -12.21 -2.52
N ALA A 109 -11.19 -12.26 -3.81
CA ALA A 109 -11.19 -11.08 -4.69
C ALA A 109 -12.04 -9.92 -4.12
N LEU A 110 -11.65 -8.68 -4.45
CA LEU A 110 -12.52 -7.51 -4.31
C LEU A 110 -13.72 -7.64 -5.25
N THR A 111 -14.92 -7.34 -4.75
CA THR A 111 -16.21 -7.26 -5.46
C THR A 111 -16.61 -5.81 -5.72
#